data_AF-A0A0B6Z1J9-F1
#
_entry.id   AF-A0A0B6Z1J9-F1
#
_cell.length_a   1.000
_cell.length_b   1.000
_cell.length_c   1.000
_cell.angle_alpha   90.00
_cell.angle_beta   90.00
_cell.angle_gamma   90.00
#
_symmetry.space_group_name_H-M   'P 1'
#
loop_
_entity.id
_entity.type
_entity.pdbx_description
1 polymer ?
#
loop_
_entity_poly.entity_id
_entity_poly.type
_entity_poly.pdbx_seq_one_letter_code
_entity_poly.pdbx_strand_id
1 'polypeptide(L)'
;YRPKEKDEHMVACDTLMSELNLHMKELDRFRIEQEQEARRIKTGVDYSWLMESQTKTYEIPQMEKLELEDLCYKVCGSECTQII
;
A
#
# COMPACT_ATOMS: atom_id res chain seq x y z
N TYR A 1 -12.89 -6.53 32.54
CA TYR A 1 -12.32 -5.44 31.72
C TYR A 1 -13.13 -5.40 30.43
N ARG A 2 -14.00 -4.39 30.26
CA ARG A 2 -14.81 -4.23 29.04
C ARG A 2 -13.88 -3.62 27.98
N PRO A 3 -13.70 -4.22 26.78
CA PRO A 3 -12.96 -3.56 25.72
C PRO A 3 -13.62 -2.22 25.45
N LYS A 4 -12.82 -1.14 25.41
CA LYS A 4 -13.33 0.16 24.96
C LYS A 4 -13.84 -0.04 23.53
N GLU A 5 -15.10 0.30 23.28
CA GLU A 5 -15.65 0.37 21.92
C GLU A 5 -14.69 1.28 21.14
N LYS A 6 -14.01 0.70 20.14
CA LYS A 6 -13.13 1.47 19.28
C LYS A 6 -14.02 2.34 18.41
N ASP A 7 -13.65 3.61 18.29
CA ASP A 7 -14.32 4.56 17.41
C ASP A 7 -14.39 3.99 15.99
N GLU A 8 -15.60 3.82 15.46
CA GLU A 8 -15.86 3.21 14.14
C GLU A 8 -15.17 4.00 13.02
N HIS A 9 -15.06 5.33 13.16
CA HIS A 9 -14.36 6.18 12.21
C HIS A 9 -12.85 5.95 12.25
N MET A 10 -12.29 5.77 13.44
CA MET A 10 -10.87 5.43 13.60
C MET A 10 -10.57 4.05 12.99
N VAL A 11 -11.44 3.07 13.20
CA VAL A 11 -11.29 1.74 12.60
C VAL A 11 -11.37 1.81 11.08
N ALA A 12 -12.34 2.55 10.53
CA ALA A 12 -12.45 2.76 9.09
C ALA A 12 -11.20 3.43 8.51
N CYS A 13 -10.70 4.48 9.19
CA CYS A 13 -9.49 5.17 8.81
C CYS A 13 -8.26 4.25 8.80
N ASP A 14 -8.02 3.50 9.88
CA ASP A 14 -6.92 2.55 9.97
C ASP A 14 -6.98 1.49 8.86
N THR A 15 -8.18 0.97 8.58
CA THR A 15 -8.39 -0.02 7.51
C THR A 15 -8.07 0.57 6.14
N LEU A 16 -8.67 1.70 5.77
CA LEU A 16 -8.46 2.33 4.46
C LEU A 16 -6.98 2.68 4.24
N MET A 17 -6.32 3.24 5.25
CA MET A 17 -4.89 3.56 5.19
C MET A 17 -4.02 2.32 5.08
N SER A 18 -4.38 1.21 5.75
CA SER A 18 -3.67 -0.06 5.64
C SER A 18 -3.85 -0.71 4.26
N GLU A 19 -5.07 -0.74 3.73
CA GLU A 19 -5.36 -1.28 2.40
C GLU A 19 -4.63 -0.51 1.29
N LEU A 20 -4.61 0.83 1.36
CA LEU A 20 -3.85 1.65 0.43
C LEU A 20 -2.35 1.31 0.46
N ASN A 21 -1.76 1.17 1.65
CA ASN A 21 -0.35 0.79 1.79
C ASN A 21 -0.07 -0.63 1.27
N LEU A 22 -1.03 -1.55 1.45
CA LEU A 22 -0.93 -2.90 0.90
C LEU A 22 -0.92 -2.85 -0.63
N HIS A 23 -1.89 -2.17 -1.24
CA HIS A 23 -1.96 -2.02 -2.69
C HIS A 23 -0.70 -1.36 -3.27
N MET A 24 -0.15 -0.34 -2.63
CA MET A 24 1.10 0.30 -3.07
C MET A 24 2.27 -0.70 -3.10
N LYS A 25 2.43 -1.48 -2.04
CA LYS A 25 3.49 -2.50 -1.96
C LYS A 25 3.31 -3.59 -2.99
N GLU A 26 2.07 -4.00 -3.25
CA GLU A 26 1.77 -5.01 -4.26
C GLU A 26 2.05 -4.52 -5.68
N LEU A 27 1.70 -3.26 -5.98
CA LEU A 27 1.99 -2.63 -7.27
C LEU A 27 3.50 -2.48 -7.49
N ASP A 28 4.25 -2.06 -6.46
CA ASP A 28 5.71 -1.96 -6.54
C ASP A 28 6.34 -3.35 -6.76
N ARG A 29 5.88 -4.37 -6.03
CA ARG A 29 6.32 -5.77 -6.24
C ARG A 29 6.05 -6.22 -7.67
N PHE A 30 4.83 -6.03 -8.15
CA PHE A 30 4.43 -6.43 -9.50
C PHE A 30 5.23 -5.72 -10.59
N ARG A 31 5.52 -4.43 -10.40
CA ARG A 31 6.37 -3.65 -11.31
C ARG A 31 7.78 -4.22 -11.39
N ILE A 32 8.37 -4.56 -10.25
CA ILE A 32 9.73 -5.14 -10.17
C ILE A 32 9.75 -6.50 -10.87
N GLU A 33 8.77 -7.36 -10.60
CA GLU A 33 8.65 -8.68 -11.23
C GLU A 33 8.53 -8.57 -12.76
N GLN A 34 7.70 -7.63 -13.25
CA GLN A 34 7.59 -7.37 -14.68
C GLN A 34 8.91 -6.89 -15.29
N GLU A 35 9.63 -5.99 -14.62
CA GLU A 35 10.91 -5.48 -15.11
C GLU A 35 11.99 -6.58 -15.15
N GLN A 36 12.02 -7.45 -14.15
CA GLN A 36 12.92 -8.60 -14.10
C GLN A 36 12.61 -9.58 -15.24
N GLU A 37 11.34 -9.93 -15.45
CA GLU A 37 10.95 -10.86 -16.51
C GLU A 37 11.22 -10.28 -17.91
N ALA A 38 10.89 -9.01 -18.14
CA ALA A 38 11.20 -8.34 -19.41
C ALA A 38 12.70 -8.33 -19.70
N ARG A 39 13.54 -8.12 -18.68
CA ARG A 39 15.00 -8.21 -18.81
C ARG A 39 15.46 -9.63 -19.08
N ARG A 40 14.95 -10.62 -18.34
CA ARG A 40 15.25 -12.04 -18.54
C ARG A 40 14.95 -12.49 -19.97
N ILE A 41 13.80 -12.09 -20.52
CA ILE A 41 13.45 -12.35 -21.92
C ILE A 41 14.46 -11.70 -22.86
N LYS A 42 14.89 -10.46 -22.59
CA LYS A 42 15.85 -9.72 -23.41
C LYS A 42 17.27 -10.30 -23.36
N THR A 43 17.74 -10.73 -22.20
CA THR A 43 19.11 -11.23 -21.99
C THR A 43 19.24 -12.73 -22.19
N GLY A 44 18.14 -13.47 -22.12
CA GLY A 44 18.11 -14.94 -22.16
C GLY A 44 18.71 -15.61 -20.91
N VAL A 45 19.11 -14.83 -19.91
CA VAL A 45 19.80 -15.28 -18.69
C VAL A 45 19.29 -14.48 -17.48
N ASP A 46 19.11 -15.15 -16.35
CA ASP A 46 18.63 -14.53 -15.10
C ASP A 46 19.79 -13.92 -14.30
N TYR A 47 19.85 -12.58 -14.27
CA TYR A 47 20.81 -11.80 -13.50
C TYR A 47 20.18 -11.12 -12.28
N SER A 48 18.99 -11.56 -11.85
CA SER A 48 18.24 -10.89 -10.78
C SER A 48 19.02 -10.82 -9.46
N TRP A 49 19.90 -11.79 -9.20
CA TRP A 49 20.76 -11.86 -8.01
C TRP A 49 21.96 -10.90 -8.01
N LEU A 50 22.37 -10.37 -9.18
CA LEU A 50 23.48 -9.41 -9.29
C LEU A 50 23.02 -7.96 -9.08
N MET A 51 21.71 -7.73 -9.03
CA MET A 51 21.14 -6.40 -8.89
C MET A 51 20.96 -6.10 -7.40
N GLU A 52 21.75 -5.18 -6.86
CA GLU A 52 21.37 -4.47 -5.63
C GLU A 52 20.11 -3.67 -5.96
N SER A 53 18.95 -4.22 -5.61
CA SER A 53 17.68 -3.57 -5.82
C SER A 53 17.59 -2.36 -4.89
N GLN A 54 18.09 -1.20 -5.31
CA GLN A 54 17.66 0.08 -4.75
C GLN A 54 16.25 0.34 -5.25
N THR A 55 15.30 -0.44 -4.73
CA THR A 55 13.89 -0.27 -4.96
C THR A 55 13.47 0.98 -4.22
N LYS A 56 13.31 2.08 -4.97
CA LYS A 56 12.60 3.25 -4.49
C LYS A 56 11.12 2.87 -4.40
N THR A 57 10.74 2.27 -3.28
CA THR A 57 9.34 2.09 -2.91
C THR A 57 8.71 3.47 -2.84
N TYR A 58 7.54 3.65 -3.45
CA TYR A 58 6.83 4.91 -3.30
C TYR A 58 6.37 5.06 -1.86
N GLU A 59 6.74 6.15 -1.21
CA GLU A 59 6.28 6.50 0.13
C GLU A 59 5.40 7.75 0.04
N ILE A 60 4.23 7.69 0.67
CA ILE A 60 3.31 8.84 0.74
C ILE A 60 3.98 9.93 1.58
N PRO A 61 4.13 11.16 1.07
CA PRO A 61 4.61 12.30 1.84
C PRO A 61 3.77 12.50 3.11
N GLN A 62 4.42 12.90 4.21
CA GLN A 62 3.73 13.05 5.50
C GLN A 62 2.52 13.99 5.44
N MET A 63 2.60 15.07 4.66
CA MET A 63 1.49 16.02 4.49
C MET A 63 0.28 15.35 3.82
N GLU A 64 0.51 14.64 2.71
CA GLU A 64 -0.55 13.93 1.99
C GLU A 64 -1.15 12.81 2.85
N LYS A 65 -0.32 12.13 3.65
CA LYS A 65 -0.78 11.12 4.59
C LYS A 65 -1.74 11.71 5.62
N LEU A 66 -1.44 12.88 6.18
CA LEU A 66 -2.30 13.56 7.15
C LEU A 66 -3.64 13.99 6.50
N GLU A 67 -3.60 14.49 5.27
CA GLU A 67 -4.81 14.84 4.52
C GLU A 67 -5.67 13.61 4.22
N LEU A 68 -5.06 12.48 3.86
CA LEU A 68 -5.75 11.21 3.67
C LEU A 68 -6.37 10.70 4.96
N GLU A 69 -5.68 10.80 6.09
CA GLU A 69 -6.22 10.42 7.39
C GLU A 69 -7.45 11.28 7.76
N ASP A 70 -7.42 12.60 7.53
CA ASP A 70 -8.59 13.48 7.75
C ASP A 70 -9.78 13.13 6.85
N LEU A 71 -9.53 12.72 5.60
CA LEU A 71 -10.57 12.25 4.69
C LEU A 71 -11.13 10.90 5.11
N CYS A 72 -10.28 9.94 5.47
CA CYS A 72 -10.69 8.61 5.87
C CYS A 72 -11.47 8.62 7.18
N TYR A 73 -11.13 9.53 8.11
CA TYR A 73 -11.86 9.69 9.37
C TYR A 73 -13.31 10.18 9.16
N LYS A 74 -13.62 10.82 8.03
CA LYS A 74 -15.00 11.24 7.71
C LYS A 74 -15.88 10.08 7.23
N VAL A 75 -15.31 8.92 6.93
CA VAL A 75 -16.03 7.73 6.47
C VAL A 75 -16.59 6.96 7.67
N CYS A 76 -17.85 6.54 7.61
CA CYS A 76 -18.44 5.67 8.63
C CYS A 76 -18.04 4.21 8.40
N GLY A 77 -17.93 3.41 9.46
CA GLY A 77 -17.52 2.00 9.37
C GLY A 77 -18.36 1.14 8.40
N SER A 78 -19.63 1.50 8.19
CA SER A 78 -20.54 0.83 7.25
C SER A 78 -20.26 1.11 5.77
N GLU A 79 -19.63 2.26 5.46
CA GLU A 79 -19.30 2.69 4.10
C GLU A 79 -17.90 2.22 3.66
N CYS A 80 -17.04 1.89 4.62
CA CYS A 80 -15.66 1.45 4.38
C CYS A 80 -15.58 0.27 3.39
N THR A 81 -16.48 -0.71 3.52
CA THR A 81 -16.51 -1.89 2.62
C THR A 81 -16.97 -1.60 1.20
N GLN A 82 -17.54 -0.43 0.92
CA GLN A 82 -17.89 -0.01 -0.44
C GLN A 82 -16.73 0.73 -1.13
N ILE A 83 -15.77 1.22 -0.35
CA ILE A 83 -14.62 2.00 -0.83
C ILE A 83 -13.44 1.06 -1.18
N ILE A 84 -13.30 -0.05 -0.45
CA ILE A 84 -12.32 -1.13 -0.71
C ILE A 84 -12.81 -1.99 -1.88
#